data_AF-A0A8X8IDQ3-F1
#
_entry.id   AF-A0A8X8IDQ3-F1
#
_cell.length_a   1.000
_cell.length_b   1.000
_cell.length_c   1.000
_cell.angle_alpha   90.00
_cell.angle_beta   90.00
_cell.angle_gamma   90.00
#
_symmetry.space_group_name_H-M   'P 1'
#
loop_
_entity.id
_entity.type
_entity.pdbx_description
1 polymer ?
#
loop_
_entity_poly.entity_id
_entity_poly.type
_entity_poly.pdbx_seq_one_letter_code
_entity_poly.pdbx_strand_id
1 'polypeptide(L)'
;MRIVLKYAYIWSMKARLNLTIDDALLEHVKGYAVKQQTSISELVENYFKSVTKPVKRKNILTMVDELKKPTKVDTKADLKELYYQDKAKKYGF
;
A
#
# COMPACT_ATOMS: atom_id res chain seq x y z
N MET A 1 -3.55 30.08 -30.87
CA MET A 1 -3.48 28.62 -31.01
C MET A 1 -2.51 28.03 -29.97
N ARG A 2 -2.97 27.79 -28.73
CA ARG A 2 -2.13 27.29 -27.61
C ARG A 2 -2.79 26.16 -26.80
N ILE A 3 -4.04 25.84 -27.11
CA ILE A 3 -4.86 24.90 -26.34
C ILE A 3 -4.57 23.46 -26.77
N VAL A 4 -4.26 23.21 -28.05
CA VAL A 4 -4.03 21.85 -28.59
C VAL A 4 -2.74 21.21 -28.06
N LEU A 5 -1.69 22.00 -27.81
CA LEU A 5 -0.38 21.48 -27.35
C LEU A 5 -0.41 20.87 -25.94
N LYS A 6 -1.26 21.39 -25.04
CA LYS A 6 -1.34 20.87 -23.65
C LYS A 6 -2.02 19.51 -23.57
N TYR A 7 -3.03 19.24 -24.40
CA TYR A 7 -3.71 17.94 -24.42
C TYR A 7 -2.85 16.85 -25.06
N ALA A 8 -2.03 17.20 -26.05
CA ALA A 8 -1.05 16.28 -26.65
C ALA A 8 0.04 15.85 -25.65
N TYR A 9 0.46 16.73 -24.73
CA TYR A 9 1.53 16.46 -23.77
C TYR A 9 1.12 15.49 -22.64
N ILE A 10 -0.18 15.36 -22.36
CA ILE A 10 -0.70 14.45 -21.33
C ILE A 10 -0.81 13.01 -21.86
N TRP A 11 -0.77 12.78 -23.19
CA TRP A 11 -1.07 11.49 -23.80
C TRP A 11 0.05 10.43 -23.68
N SER A 12 1.34 10.74 -23.52
CA SER A 12 2.33 9.64 -23.51
C SER A 12 3.68 9.97 -22.88
N MET A 13 3.84 9.67 -21.60
CA MET A 13 5.14 9.36 -21.01
C MET A 13 5.23 7.89 -20.60
N LYS A 14 4.75 6.98 -21.45
CA LYS A 14 5.03 5.54 -21.26
C LYS A 14 6.39 5.22 -21.86
N ALA A 15 7.32 4.74 -21.04
CA ALA A 15 8.60 4.22 -21.49
C ALA A 15 8.40 2.82 -22.10
N ARG A 16 9.17 2.50 -23.16
CA ARG A 16 9.18 1.17 -23.76
C ARG A 16 10.10 0.25 -22.97
N LEU A 17 9.61 -0.95 -22.64
CA LEU A 17 10.37 -2.01 -21.98
C LEU A 17 10.37 -3.23 -22.91
N ASN A 18 11.55 -3.71 -23.28
CA ASN A 18 11.71 -4.97 -24.01
C ASN A 18 12.01 -6.08 -23.01
N LEU A 19 11.28 -7.19 -23.11
CA LEU A 19 11.41 -8.34 -22.22
C LEU A 19 11.65 -9.60 -23.05
N THR A 20 12.44 -10.51 -22.49
CA THR A 20 12.59 -11.87 -23.01
C THR A 20 11.85 -12.81 -22.07
N ILE A 21 11.03 -13.68 -22.64
CA ILE A 21 10.19 -14.63 -21.91
C ILE A 21 10.15 -15.93 -22.71
N ASP A 22 9.89 -17.04 -22.03
CA ASP A 22 9.67 -18.34 -22.67
C ASP A 22 8.50 -18.28 -23.66
N ASP A 23 8.66 -18.88 -24.85
CA ASP A 23 7.67 -18.83 -25.92
C ASP A 23 6.36 -19.54 -25.55
N ALA A 24 6.43 -20.70 -24.87
CA ALA A 24 5.23 -21.41 -24.44
C ALA A 24 4.46 -20.58 -23.38
N LEU A 25 5.19 -19.93 -22.48
CA LEU A 25 4.59 -19.01 -21.52
C LEU A 25 3.95 -17.80 -22.21
N LEU A 26 4.59 -17.22 -23.23
CA LEU A 26 4.04 -16.10 -23.98
C LEU A 26 2.70 -16.45 -24.64
N GLU A 27 2.57 -17.64 -25.22
CA GLU A 27 1.31 -18.12 -25.82
C GLU A 27 0.20 -18.26 -24.76
N HIS A 28 0.53 -18.80 -23.58
CA HIS A 28 -0.43 -18.91 -22.49
C HIS A 28 -0.90 -17.53 -22.01
N VAL A 29 0.03 -16.57 -21.90
CA VAL A 29 -0.29 -15.19 -21.48
C VAL A 29 -1.14 -14.48 -22.53
N LYS A 30 -0.89 -14.68 -23.83
CA LYS A 30 -1.75 -14.15 -24.90
C LYS A 30 -3.19 -14.66 -24.76
N GLY A 31 -3.36 -15.97 -24.59
CA GLY A 31 -4.68 -16.58 -24.40
C GLY A 31 -5.40 -16.03 -23.17
N TYR A 32 -4.67 -15.87 -22.06
CA TYR A 32 -5.19 -15.25 -20.84
C TYR A 32 -5.63 -13.79 -21.07
N ALA A 33 -4.79 -12.98 -21.74
CA ALA A 33 -5.08 -11.57 -21.98
C ALA A 33 -6.35 -11.38 -22.83
N VAL A 34 -6.53 -12.20 -23.88
CA VAL A 34 -7.75 -12.20 -24.71
C VAL A 34 -8.97 -12.55 -23.88
N LYS A 35 -8.89 -13.61 -23.06
CA LYS A 35 -9.99 -14.05 -22.18
C LYS A 35 -10.41 -12.95 -21.19
N GLN A 36 -9.45 -12.18 -20.69
CA GLN A 36 -9.67 -11.08 -19.74
C GLN A 36 -9.91 -9.73 -20.41
N GLN A 37 -9.99 -9.67 -21.74
CA GLN A 37 -10.19 -8.44 -22.52
C GLN A 37 -9.19 -7.32 -22.16
N THR A 38 -7.93 -7.69 -21.93
CA THR A 38 -6.84 -6.78 -21.55
C THR A 38 -5.62 -7.00 -22.45
N SER A 39 -4.60 -6.16 -22.31
CA SER A 39 -3.33 -6.29 -23.04
C SER A 39 -2.22 -6.86 -22.16
N ILE A 40 -1.24 -7.53 -22.77
CA ILE A 40 -0.05 -8.02 -22.06
C ILE A 40 0.70 -6.86 -21.38
N SER A 41 0.82 -5.72 -22.07
CA SER A 41 1.44 -4.52 -21.51
C SER A 41 0.74 -4.03 -20.25
N GLU A 42 -0.59 -4.09 -20.22
CA GLU A 42 -1.38 -3.71 -19.04
C GLU A 42 -1.23 -4.71 -17.90
N LEU A 43 -1.19 -6.02 -18.19
CA LEU A 43 -0.90 -7.05 -17.19
C LEU A 43 0.47 -6.82 -16.52
N VAL A 44 1.50 -6.58 -17.33
CA VAL A 44 2.86 -6.31 -16.86
C VAL A 44 2.91 -5.00 -16.06
N GLU A 45 2.31 -3.93 -16.56
CA GLU A 45 2.25 -2.63 -15.86
C GLU A 45 1.54 -2.76 -14.50
N ASN A 46 0.43 -3.51 -14.43
CA ASN A 46 -0.31 -3.75 -13.20
C ASN A 46 0.48 -4.58 -12.20
N TYR A 47 1.19 -5.61 -12.66
CA TYR A 47 2.10 -6.37 -11.81
C TYR A 47 3.19 -5.47 -11.23
N PHE A 48 3.85 -4.66 -12.07
CA PHE A 48 4.86 -3.72 -11.60
C PHE A 48 4.31 -2.71 -10.60
N LYS A 49 3.12 -2.14 -10.83
CA LYS A 49 2.44 -1.26 -9.85
C LYS A 49 2.18 -1.96 -8.52
N SER A 50 1.84 -3.25 -8.54
CA SER A 50 1.60 -4.04 -7.34
C SER A 50 2.89 -4.22 -6.53
N VAL A 51 3.99 -4.64 -7.17
CA VAL A 51 5.25 -4.97 -6.47
C VAL A 51 6.07 -3.73 -6.09
N THR A 52 5.95 -2.64 -6.86
CA THR A 52 6.62 -1.36 -6.55
C THR A 52 5.79 -0.44 -5.68
N LYS A 53 4.59 -0.87 -5.26
CA LYS A 53 3.72 -0.07 -4.40
C LYS A 53 4.49 0.27 -3.14
N PRO A 54 4.68 1.56 -2.82
CA PRO A 54 5.39 1.93 -1.61
C PRO A 54 4.65 1.33 -0.42
N VAL A 55 5.40 0.70 0.49
CA VAL A 55 4.86 0.21 1.76
C VAL A 55 4.14 1.40 2.39
N LYS A 56 2.80 1.31 2.51
CA LYS A 56 2.02 2.36 3.15
C LYS A 56 2.68 2.62 4.51
N ARG A 57 2.88 3.91 4.87
CA ARG A 57 3.26 4.29 6.23
C ARG A 57 2.43 3.44 7.19
N LYS A 58 3.09 2.84 8.20
CA LYS A 58 2.46 1.88 9.12
C LYS A 58 1.05 2.38 9.48
N ASN A 59 0.05 1.54 9.26
CA ASN A 59 -1.32 1.85 9.65
C ASN A 59 -1.31 2.20 11.15
N ILE A 60 -2.09 3.20 11.57
CA ILE A 60 -2.23 3.57 12.99
C ILE A 60 -2.50 2.32 13.84
N LEU A 61 -3.29 1.37 13.33
CA LEU A 61 -3.54 0.08 13.97
C LEU A 61 -2.26 -0.73 14.19
N THR A 62 -1.43 -0.89 13.16
CA THR A 62 -0.13 -1.56 13.29
C THR A 62 0.85 -0.83 14.21
N MET A 63 0.76 0.51 14.29
CA MET A 63 1.56 1.28 15.25
C MET A 63 1.09 1.06 16.70
N VAL A 64 -0.23 0.94 16.92
CA VAL A 64 -0.82 0.65 18.25
C VAL A 64 -0.46 -0.77 18.70
N ASP A 65 -0.48 -1.75 17.79
CA ASP A 65 -0.10 -3.13 18.09
C ASP A 65 1.40 -3.28 18.43
N GLU A 66 2.24 -2.41 17.90
CA GLU A 66 3.68 -2.34 18.21
C GLU A 66 3.98 -1.66 19.56
N LEU A 67 3.00 -1.01 20.20
CA LEU A 67 3.20 -0.42 21.52
C LEU A 67 3.42 -1.54 22.55
N LYS A 68 4.45 -1.35 23.41
CA LYS A 68 4.72 -2.29 24.51
C LYS A 68 3.47 -2.40 25.39
N LYS A 69 2.91 -3.61 25.46
CA LYS A 69 1.80 -3.90 26.37
C LYS A 69 2.23 -3.63 27.81
N PRO A 70 1.42 -2.91 28.60
CA PRO A 70 1.77 -2.64 29.98
C PRO A 70 1.76 -3.94 30.79
N THR A 71 2.90 -4.29 31.38
CA THR A 71 3.16 -5.59 32.04
C THR A 71 2.48 -5.74 33.40
N LYS A 72 1.82 -4.69 33.92
CA LYS A 72 1.37 -4.61 35.33
C LYS A 72 -0.08 -4.13 35.49
N VAL A 73 -0.92 -4.32 34.48
CA VAL A 73 -2.32 -3.89 34.55
C VAL A 73 -3.20 -5.12 34.71
N ASP A 74 -3.85 -5.23 35.87
CA ASP A 74 -4.85 -6.27 36.12
C ASP A 74 -6.08 -6.01 35.23
N THR A 75 -6.48 -7.03 34.48
CA THR A 75 -7.66 -7.03 33.60
C THR A 75 -8.99 -6.72 34.30
N LYS A 76 -9.05 -6.82 35.64
CA LYS A 76 -10.25 -6.48 36.43
C LYS A 76 -10.23 -5.09 37.07
N ALA A 77 -9.13 -4.36 36.95
CA ALA A 77 -9.00 -3.06 37.60
C ALA A 77 -9.68 -1.95 36.79
N ASP A 78 -10.27 -0.97 37.48
CA ASP A 78 -10.77 0.24 36.84
C ASP A 78 -9.60 1.09 36.35
N LEU A 79 -9.33 0.98 35.06
CA LEU A 79 -8.24 1.69 34.37
C LEU A 79 -8.37 3.21 34.49
N LYS A 80 -9.60 3.71 34.62
CA LYS A 80 -9.86 5.15 34.74
C LYS A 80 -9.38 5.65 36.10
N GLU A 81 -9.77 4.99 37.18
CA GLU A 81 -9.33 5.36 38.53
C GLU A 81 -7.82 5.26 38.68
N LEU A 82 -7.21 4.17 38.18
CA LEU A 82 -5.76 3.99 38.22
C LEU A 82 -5.00 5.09 37.48
N TYR A 83 -5.50 5.52 36.31
CA TYR A 83 -4.90 6.61 35.55
C TYR A 83 -4.88 7.93 36.32
N TYR A 84 -6.01 8.29 36.96
CA TYR A 84 -6.09 9.53 37.73
C TYR A 84 -5.28 9.47 39.02
N GLN A 85 -5.24 8.32 39.71
CA GLN A 85 -4.39 8.11 40.88
C GLN A 85 -2.89 8.23 40.54
N ASP A 86 -2.45 7.65 39.44
CA ASP A 86 -1.04 7.71 39.02
C ASP A 86 -0.65 9.13 38.56
N LYS A 87 -1.57 9.81 37.87
CA LYS A 87 -1.39 11.22 37.48
C LYS A 87 -1.31 12.15 38.70
N ALA A 88 -2.17 11.94 39.70
CA ALA A 88 -2.13 12.69 40.95
C ALA A 88 -0.82 12.45 41.73
N LYS A 89 -0.33 11.20 41.79
CA LYS A 89 0.98 10.88 42.39
C LYS A 89 2.15 11.53 41.67
N LYS A 90 2.11 11.61 40.34
CA LYS A 90 3.23 12.14 39.54
C LYS A 90 3.25 13.66 39.43
N TYR A 91 2.09 14.31 39.45
CA TYR A 91 1.97 15.76 39.19
C TYR A 91 1.34 16.55 40.35
N GLY A 92 0.93 15.91 41.44
CA GLY A 92 0.57 16.57 42.70
C GLY A 92 -0.62 17.52 42.61
N PHE A 93 -1.73 17.06 42.01
CA PHE A 93 -3.01 17.77 42.09
C PHE A 93 -3.87 17.17 43.19
#